data_AF-A0A2Z6ZSJ1-F1
#
_entry.id   AF-A0A2Z6ZSJ1-F1
#
_cell.length_a   1.000
_cell.length_b   1.000
_cell.length_c   1.000
_cell.angle_alpha   90.00
_cell.angle_beta   90.00
_cell.angle_gamma   90.00
#
_symmetry.space_group_name_H-M   'P 1'
#
loop_
_entity.id
_entity.type
_entity.pdbx_description
1 polymer ?
#
loop_
_entity_poly.entity_id
_entity_poly.type
_entity_poly.pdbx_seq_one_letter_code
_entity_poly.pdbx_strand_id
1 'polypeptide(L)' 'MVTFLSPTLEGDFGPAPSLVTPQNPAKFKRIGVSDYFKGLLTRELDGKSYLDTMRI' A
#
# COMPACT_ATOMS: atom_id res chain seq x y z
N MET A 1 23.47 -11.91 4.64
CA MET A 1 23.13 -10.48 4.62
C MET A 1 21.90 -10.30 3.74
N VAL A 2 20.92 -9.50 4.15
CA VAL A 2 19.70 -9.23 3.38
C VAL A 2 19.56 -7.72 3.25
N THR A 3 19.20 -7.24 2.07
CA THR A 3 18.98 -5.82 1.77
C THR A 3 17.57 -5.64 1.23
N PHE A 4 16.83 -4.67 1.74
CA PHE A 4 15.48 -4.34 1.29
C PHE A 4 15.51 -3.12 0.37
N LEU A 5 14.82 -3.21 -0.76
CA LEU A 5 14.60 -2.09 -1.68
C LEU A 5 13.16 -1.62 -1.54
N SER A 6 12.98 -0.32 -1.30
CA SER A 6 11.66 0.30 -1.07
C SER A 6 11.45 1.49 -2.02
N PRO A 7 10.20 1.87 -2.32
CA PRO A 7 9.90 3.09 -3.08
C PRO A 7 10.39 4.36 -2.36
N THR A 8 10.58 5.44 -3.12
CA THR A 8 10.88 6.77 -2.56
C THR A 8 9.69 7.32 -1.77
N LEU A 9 9.94 8.16 -0.77
CA LEU A 9 8.92 8.62 0.17
C LEU A 9 7.96 9.66 -0.43
N GLU A 10 8.40 10.34 -1.49
CA GLU A 10 7.72 11.43 -2.18
C GLU A 10 6.71 10.95 -3.24
N GLY A 11 6.59 9.63 -3.44
CA GLY A 11 5.70 9.04 -4.44
C GLY A 11 4.34 8.60 -3.90
N ASP A 12 3.47 8.22 -4.83
CA ASP A 12 2.23 7.50 -4.54
C ASP A 12 2.46 5.98 -4.52
N PHE A 13 1.69 5.29 -3.69
CA PHE A 13 1.65 3.85 -3.55
C PHE A 13 0.23 3.33 -3.78
N GLY A 14 0.08 2.40 -4.71
CA GLY A 14 -1.20 1.79 -5.04
C GLY A 14 -1.12 0.91 -6.29
N PRO A 15 -2.25 0.39 -6.78
CA PRO A 15 -2.28 -0.44 -7.99
C PRO A 15 -1.69 0.31 -9.19
N ALA A 16 -0.88 -0.40 -9.98
CA ALA A 16 -0.36 0.13 -11.23
C ALA A 16 -1.53 0.44 -12.19
N PRO A 17 -1.61 1.63 -12.81
CA PRO A 17 -2.75 2.01 -13.64
C PRO A 17 -3.03 1.03 -14.79
N SER A 18 -1.98 0.44 -15.36
CA SER A 18 -2.09 -0.55 -16.44
C SER A 18 -2.75 -1.87 -16.02
N LEU A 19 -2.83 -2.17 -14.73
CA LEU A 19 -3.47 -3.38 -14.20
C LEU A 19 -4.93 -3.16 -13.81
N VAL A 20 -5.41 -1.91 -13.79
CA VAL A 20 -6.78 -1.55 -13.43
C VAL A 20 -7.62 -1.52 -14.69
N THR A 21 -8.59 -2.44 -14.80
CA THR A 21 -9.49 -2.57 -15.95
C THR A 21 -10.93 -2.78 -15.48
N PRO A 22 -11.95 -2.67 -16.36
CA PRO A 22 -13.33 -2.98 -15.97
C PRO A 22 -13.52 -4.42 -15.46
N GLN A 23 -12.72 -5.37 -15.96
CA GLN A 23 -12.73 -6.77 -15.52
C GLN A 23 -11.87 -7.01 -14.28
N ASN A 24 -10.92 -6.12 -13.99
CA ASN A 24 -10.07 -6.15 -12.80
C ASN A 24 -10.01 -4.76 -12.13
N PRO A 25 -11.05 -4.38 -11.37
CA PRO A 25 -11.10 -3.08 -10.72
C PRO A 25 -10.03 -2.98 -9.62
N ALA A 26 -9.71 -1.73 -9.24
CA ALA A 26 -8.79 -1.49 -8.14
C ALA A 26 -9.35 -2.06 -6.83
N LYS A 27 -8.58 -2.91 -6.16
CA LYS A 27 -8.93 -3.53 -4.86
C LYS A 27 -8.31 -2.82 -3.68
N PHE A 28 -7.37 -1.92 -3.94
CA PHE A 28 -6.61 -1.18 -2.93
C PHE A 28 -6.60 0.30 -3.28
N LYS A 29 -6.65 1.14 -2.26
CA LYS A 29 -6.55 2.60 -2.36
C LYS A 29 -5.15 3.02 -2.81
N ARG A 30 -5.07 4.20 -3.42
CA ARG A 30 -3.80 4.90 -3.70
C ARG A 30 -3.57 5.95 -2.61
N ILE A 31 -2.40 5.94 -1.98
CA ILE A 31 -1.98 6.89 -0.92
C ILE A 31 -0.50 7.24 -1.08
N GLY A 32 0.00 8.27 -0.40
CA GLY A 32 1.43 8.57 -0.38
C GLY A 32 2.25 7.43 0.23
N VAL A 33 3.46 7.16 -0.28
CA VAL A 33 4.37 6.14 0.26
C VAL A 33 4.69 6.43 1.74
N SER A 34 4.89 7.70 2.08
CA SER A 34 5.09 8.15 3.46
C SER A 34 3.91 7.79 4.37
N ASP A 35 2.67 8.00 3.91
CA ASP A 35 1.46 7.67 4.66
C ASP A 35 1.28 6.16 4.80
N TYR A 36 1.63 5.39 3.74
CA TYR A 36 1.63 3.94 3.78
C TYR A 36 2.55 3.42 4.87
N PHE A 37 3.81 3.87 4.91
CA PHE A 37 4.77 3.44 5.92
C PHE A 37 4.39 3.92 7.32
N LYS A 38 3.90 5.16 7.46
CA LYS A 38 3.42 5.67 8.73
C LYS A 38 2.32 4.77 9.28
N GLY A 39 1.25 4.51 8.52
CA GLY A 39 0.17 3.65 9.00
C GLY A 39 0.59 2.19 9.19
N LEU A 40 1.46 1.65 8.32
CA LEU A 40 1.99 0.30 8.45
C LEU A 40 2.74 0.10 9.78
N LEU A 41 3.54 1.08 10.19
CA LEU A 41 4.40 1.02 11.38
C LEU A 41 3.70 1.48 12.67
N THR A 42 2.64 2.28 12.58
CA THR A 42 1.91 2.78 13.76
C THR A 42 0.63 2.01 14.08
N ARG A 43 0.20 1.06 13.23
CA ARG A 43 -1.04 0.31 13.46
C ARG A 43 -1.00 -0.50 14.76
N GLU A 44 -2.17 -0.71 15.35
CA GLU A 44 -2.33 -1.66 16.44
C GLU A 44 -2.16 -3.10 15.94
N LEU A 45 -1.66 -3.98 16.80
CA LEU A 45 -1.49 -5.40 16.50
C LEU A 45 -2.79 -6.16 16.83
N ASP A 46 -3.83 -5.90 16.03
CA ASP A 46 -5.18 -6.47 16.18
C ASP A 46 -5.39 -7.79 15.40
N GLY A 47 -4.32 -8.38 14.88
CA GLY A 47 -4.35 -9.60 14.07
C GLY A 47 -4.66 -9.38 12.59
N LYS A 48 -4.92 -8.15 12.13
CA LYS A 48 -5.14 -7.84 10.71
C LYS A 48 -3.86 -7.38 10.02
N SER A 49 -3.81 -7.60 8.71
CA SER A 49 -2.78 -7.00 7.86
C SER A 49 -3.11 -5.53 7.64
N TYR A 50 -2.08 -4.67 7.56
CA TYR A 50 -2.31 -3.28 7.13
C TYR A 50 -2.92 -3.21 5.73
N LEU A 51 -2.68 -4.21 4.88
CA LEU A 51 -3.34 -4.29 3.57
C LEU A 51 -4.87 -4.38 3.67
N ASP A 52 -5.41 -4.86 4.79
CA ASP A 52 -6.86 -4.96 5.00
C ASP A 52 -7.49 -3.56 5.16
N THR A 53 -6.78 -2.60 5.78
CA THR A 53 -7.26 -1.21 5.91
C THR A 53 -7.19 -0.45 4.58
N MET A 54 -6.29 -0.90 3.70
CA MET A 54 -6.07 -0.34 2.36
C MET A 54 -7.08 -0.81 1.32
N ARG A 55 -7.91 -1.84 1.62
CA ARG A 55 -8.93 -2.32 0.68
C ARG A 55 -10.02 -1.27 0.43
N ILE A 56 -10.60 -1.35 -0.77
CA ILE A 56 -11.79 -0.58 -1.21
C ILE A 56 -13.03 -1.43 -0.99
#